data_AF-A0A2H0UW47-F1
#
_entry.id   AF-A0A2H0UW47-F1
#
_cell.length_a   1.000
_cell.length_b   1.000
_cell.length_c   1.000
_cell.angle_alpha   90.00
_cell.angle_beta   90.00
_cell.angle_gamma   90.00
#
_symmetry.space_group_name_H-M   'P 1'
#
loop_
_entity.id
_entity.type
_entity.pdbx_description
1 polymer ?
#
loop_
_entity_poly.entity_id
_entity_poly.type
_entity_poly.pdbx_seq_one_letter_code
_entity_poly.pdbx_strand_id
1 'polypeptide(L)'
;MTIIWHGQSFFELITKDKDGKELKIVLDPFDEGLGLKVPKTEARILIISHQHSDHNNEKAISAPASGSPPFLGDEPSIHLHSTLKGFAGDEPSIHLHSTLKGFAGDESSIHLHSTLKGFAGDESSIHLHSTLNGFVIEEPGEYEINGVYVQGIPALGEVIIYLIETEDMKICHLGDFGQKELSPEQLDQLGDIDILMVPIGGVGTIDAKGASKIISQIEPKLVIPMRYQIPEQQRRVEMKRQLHRPPELKLKLDHPSDSEGGRRSKKQVSSPVSPSARQTKFFDPLEQFLKEMGSPAIEPQKKLKIKSSDLPKEKIQIIVLEPS
;
A
#
# COMPACT_ATOMS: atom_id res chain seq x y z
N MET A 1 -18.30 -5.67 5.43
CA MET A 1 -17.32 -5.05 4.52
C MET A 1 -16.91 -6.07 3.44
N THR A 2 -16.46 -5.60 2.28
CA THR A 2 -15.79 -6.40 1.24
C THR A 2 -14.37 -5.88 1.02
N ILE A 3 -13.38 -6.77 0.97
CA ILE A 3 -11.98 -6.46 0.68
C ILE A 3 -11.62 -7.09 -0.67
N ILE A 4 -11.06 -6.28 -1.56
CA ILE A 4 -10.56 -6.69 -2.88
C ILE A 4 -9.10 -6.30 -2.97
N TRP A 5 -8.27 -7.21 -3.47
CA TRP A 5 -6.86 -6.93 -3.74
C TRP A 5 -6.64 -6.86 -5.25
N HIS A 6 -5.94 -5.83 -5.71
CA HIS A 6 -5.61 -5.63 -7.12
C HIS A 6 -4.15 -6.01 -7.44
N GLY A 7 -3.37 -6.41 -6.42
CA GLY A 7 -1.95 -6.68 -6.52
C GLY A 7 -1.11 -5.64 -5.79
N GLN A 8 0.14 -5.98 -5.50
CA GLN A 8 1.05 -5.14 -4.71
C GLN A 8 0.43 -4.74 -3.36
N SER A 9 0.32 -3.45 -3.09
CA SER A 9 -0.37 -2.89 -1.91
C SER A 9 -1.74 -2.29 -2.25
N PHE A 10 -2.23 -2.46 -3.50
CA PHE A 10 -3.49 -1.85 -3.93
C PHE A 10 -4.68 -2.67 -3.43
N PHE A 11 -5.40 -2.14 -2.44
CA PHE A 11 -6.66 -2.68 -1.95
C PHE A 11 -7.84 -1.73 -2.18
N GLU A 12 -9.01 -2.32 -2.33
CA GLU A 12 -10.30 -1.64 -2.25
C GLU A 12 -11.11 -2.23 -1.09
N LEU A 13 -11.56 -1.36 -0.19
CA LEU A 13 -12.48 -1.68 0.90
C LEU A 13 -13.85 -1.08 0.60
N ILE A 14 -14.84 -1.94 0.44
CA ILE A 14 -16.25 -1.55 0.30
C ILE A 14 -16.92 -1.75 1.66
N THR A 15 -17.19 -0.64 2.33
CA THR A 15 -17.75 -0.56 3.68
C THR A 15 -19.02 0.30 3.69
N LYS A 16 -19.49 0.67 4.87
CA LYS A 16 -20.60 1.60 5.06
C LYS A 16 -20.17 2.86 5.80
N ASP A 17 -20.77 3.98 5.43
CA ASP A 17 -20.69 5.21 6.19
C ASP A 17 -21.59 5.19 7.44
N LYS A 18 -21.54 6.27 8.22
CA LYS A 18 -22.39 6.48 9.40
C LYS A 18 -23.91 6.41 9.14
N ASP A 19 -24.36 6.63 7.90
CA ASP A 19 -25.75 6.54 7.49
C ASP A 19 -26.11 5.13 6.95
N GLY A 20 -25.15 4.20 6.92
CA GLY A 20 -25.29 2.85 6.38
C GLY A 20 -25.23 2.77 4.86
N LYS A 21 -24.85 3.85 4.16
CA LYS A 21 -24.66 3.89 2.70
C LYS A 21 -23.29 3.31 2.34
N GLU A 22 -23.19 2.74 1.14
CA GLU A 22 -21.92 2.21 0.66
C GLU A 22 -20.86 3.31 0.56
N LEU A 23 -19.70 3.06 1.18
CA LEU A 23 -18.52 3.91 1.13
C LEU A 23 -17.34 3.06 0.68
N LYS A 24 -16.52 3.63 -0.20
CA LYS A 24 -15.35 2.94 -0.74
C LYS A 24 -14.06 3.65 -0.33
N ILE A 25 -13.13 2.86 0.19
CA ILE A 25 -11.78 3.26 0.58
C ILE A 25 -10.81 2.56 -0.37
N VAL A 26 -9.84 3.29 -0.91
CA VAL A 26 -8.75 2.73 -1.72
C VAL A 26 -7.43 2.97 -1.00
N LEU A 27 -6.59 1.94 -0.99
CA LEU A 27 -5.24 1.94 -0.41
C LEU A 27 -4.23 1.74 -1.53
N ASP A 28 -3.17 2.56 -1.56
CA ASP A 28 -1.97 2.42 -2.40
C ASP A 28 -2.20 2.01 -3.87
N PRO A 29 -2.91 2.80 -4.69
CA PRO A 29 -3.11 2.47 -6.10
C PRO A 29 -1.78 2.51 -6.86
N PHE A 30 -1.48 1.45 -7.62
CA PHE A 30 -0.28 1.37 -8.47
C PHE A 30 -0.49 1.94 -9.87
N ASP A 31 0.60 2.27 -10.57
CA ASP A 31 0.59 2.72 -11.96
C ASP A 31 0.82 1.61 -13.02
N GLU A 32 0.67 1.98 -14.30
CA GLU A 32 0.86 1.07 -15.44
C GLU A 32 2.33 0.64 -15.62
N GLY A 33 3.29 1.30 -14.96
CA GLY A 33 4.72 1.02 -15.01
C GLY A 33 5.08 -0.38 -14.54
N LEU A 34 4.23 -0.98 -13.71
CA LEU A 34 4.35 -2.37 -13.26
C LEU A 34 3.97 -3.41 -14.32
N GLY A 35 3.47 -2.98 -15.48
CA GLY A 35 2.99 -3.88 -16.54
C GLY A 35 1.69 -4.62 -16.17
N LEU A 36 1.01 -4.13 -15.14
CA LEU A 36 -0.30 -4.58 -14.68
C LEU A 36 -1.41 -3.77 -15.32
N LYS A 37 -2.60 -4.39 -15.41
CA LYS A 37 -3.80 -3.65 -15.76
C LYS A 37 -4.22 -2.86 -14.52
N VAL A 38 -4.16 -1.54 -14.58
CA VAL A 38 -4.62 -0.67 -13.50
C VAL A 38 -6.15 -0.70 -13.45
N PRO A 39 -6.76 -1.08 -12.32
CA PRO A 39 -8.20 -0.93 -12.10
C PRO A 39 -8.60 0.54 -12.18
N LYS A 40 -9.67 0.84 -12.93
CA LYS A 40 -10.35 2.13 -12.80
C LYS A 40 -11.41 1.97 -11.72
N THR A 41 -11.27 2.71 -10.62
CA THR A 41 -12.24 2.65 -9.53
C THR A 41 -12.58 4.05 -9.02
N GLU A 42 -13.74 4.17 -8.39
CA GLU A 42 -14.14 5.37 -7.66
C GLU A 42 -13.74 5.19 -6.19
N ALA A 43 -13.41 6.24 -5.44
CA ALA A 43 -13.23 6.13 -4.00
C ALA A 43 -13.59 7.43 -3.29
N ARG A 44 -14.20 7.32 -2.11
CA ARG A 44 -14.47 8.46 -1.24
C ARG A 44 -13.29 8.75 -0.33
N ILE A 45 -12.52 7.74 0.05
CA ILE A 45 -11.29 7.88 0.82
C ILE A 45 -10.18 7.22 0.03
N LEU A 46 -9.11 7.96 -0.26
CA LEU A 46 -7.87 7.45 -0.82
C LEU A 46 -6.78 7.52 0.26
N ILE A 47 -6.08 6.42 0.49
CA ILE A 47 -5.01 6.33 1.48
C ILE A 47 -3.72 5.93 0.76
N ILE A 48 -2.67 6.71 0.97
CA ILE A 48 -1.34 6.53 0.37
C ILE A 48 -0.33 6.37 1.50
N SER A 49 0.27 5.18 1.60
CA SER A 49 1.25 4.82 2.62
C SER A 49 2.59 5.53 2.45
N HIS A 50 2.97 5.85 1.21
CA HIS A 50 4.17 6.64 0.89
C HIS A 50 4.18 7.09 -0.57
N GLN A 51 5.00 8.10 -0.86
CA GLN A 51 5.08 8.75 -2.16
C GLN A 51 5.96 7.99 -3.15
N HIS A 52 5.44 6.90 -3.70
CA HIS A 52 6.12 6.08 -4.70
C HIS A 52 5.19 5.71 -5.86
N SER A 53 5.73 5.53 -7.07
CA SER A 53 4.93 5.30 -8.29
C SER A 53 4.08 4.02 -8.24
N ASP A 54 4.49 3.02 -7.46
CA ASP A 54 3.73 1.78 -7.22
C ASP A 54 2.75 1.85 -6.04
N HIS A 55 2.61 3.02 -5.40
CA HIS A 55 1.72 3.26 -4.26
C HIS A 55 0.88 4.55 -4.39
N ASN A 56 1.23 5.44 -5.32
CA ASN A 56 0.54 6.72 -5.51
C ASN A 56 0.15 6.96 -6.98
N ASN A 57 -0.88 6.26 -7.44
CA ASN A 57 -1.54 6.54 -8.71
C ASN A 57 -2.96 7.10 -8.50
N GLU A 58 -3.07 8.31 -7.94
CA GLU A 58 -4.37 8.97 -7.73
C GLU A 58 -5.19 9.10 -9.01
N LYS A 59 -4.52 9.23 -10.17
CA LYS A 59 -5.17 9.35 -11.49
C LYS A 59 -6.02 8.13 -11.85
N ALA A 60 -5.78 6.99 -11.23
CA ALA A 60 -6.62 5.80 -11.40
C ALA A 60 -7.95 5.89 -10.64
N ILE A 61 -8.07 6.84 -9.71
CA ILE A 61 -9.15 6.92 -8.73
C ILE A 61 -10.01 8.15 -9.01
N SER A 62 -11.26 7.93 -9.40
CA SER A 62 -12.24 9.01 -9.52
C SER A 62 -12.99 9.24 -8.20
N ALA A 63 -13.43 10.47 -7.94
CA ALA A 63 -14.37 10.73 -6.85
C ALA A 63 -15.77 10.24 -7.26
N PRO A 64 -16.64 9.82 -6.31
CA PRO A 64 -18.00 9.39 -6.60
C PRO A 64 -18.77 10.48 -7.35
N ALA A 65 -19.61 10.09 -8.31
CA ALA A 65 -20.37 11.00 -9.15
C ALA A 65 -21.48 11.77 -8.38
N SER A 66 -21.09 12.81 -7.64
CA SER A 66 -21.99 13.88 -7.14
C SER A 66 -21.46 15.30 -7.40
N GLY A 67 -20.57 15.47 -8.37
CA GLY A 67 -20.38 16.77 -9.03
C GLY A 67 -19.23 17.67 -8.55
N SER A 68 -18.03 17.13 -8.36
CA SER A 68 -16.79 17.94 -8.28
C SER A 68 -15.60 17.09 -8.74
N PRO A 69 -14.57 17.69 -9.37
CA PRO A 69 -13.44 16.96 -9.89
C PRO A 69 -12.73 16.13 -8.81
N PRO A 70 -12.15 14.98 -9.18
CA PRO A 70 -11.44 14.09 -8.28
C PRO A 70 -10.18 14.81 -7.82
N PHE A 71 -9.99 14.93 -6.50
CA PHE A 71 -8.70 15.20 -5.88
C PHE A 71 -7.83 16.17 -6.69
N LEU A 72 -8.13 17.47 -6.64
CA LEU A 72 -7.25 18.45 -7.30
C LEU A 72 -5.91 18.47 -6.58
N GLY A 73 -4.92 17.82 -7.19
CA GLY A 73 -3.52 18.16 -7.02
C GLY A 73 -3.28 19.62 -7.45
N ASP A 74 -2.35 20.26 -6.73
CA ASP A 74 -1.84 21.63 -6.86
C ASP A 74 -2.66 22.80 -6.28
N GLU A 75 -3.47 22.58 -5.23
CA GLU A 75 -3.80 23.67 -4.28
C GLU A 75 -3.43 23.29 -2.83
N PRO A 76 -2.76 24.17 -2.06
CA PRO A 76 -2.32 23.85 -0.72
C PRO A 76 -3.51 23.73 0.23
N SER A 77 -3.83 22.51 0.66
CA SER A 77 -4.69 22.29 1.83
C SER A 77 -3.88 22.46 3.12
N ILE A 78 -4.48 23.09 4.11
CA ILE A 78 -3.91 23.20 5.45
C ILE A 78 -4.54 22.10 6.31
N HIS A 79 -3.72 21.16 6.77
CA HIS A 79 -4.09 20.24 7.84
C HIS A 79 -3.43 20.69 9.14
N LEU A 80 -4.22 21.01 10.16
CA LEU A 80 -3.76 21.36 11.51
C LEU A 80 -4.35 20.35 12.49
N HIS A 81 -3.50 19.53 13.10
CA HIS A 81 -3.86 18.69 14.24
C HIS A 81 -3.09 19.18 15.46
N SER A 82 -3.78 19.44 16.57
CA SER A 82 -3.14 19.79 17.85
C SER A 82 -3.80 19.00 18.97
N THR A 83 -3.00 18.20 19.67
CA THR A 83 -3.37 17.53 20.90
C THR A 83 -2.87 18.38 22.07
N LEU A 84 -3.76 18.77 22.97
CA LEU A 84 -3.41 19.59 24.15
C LEU A 84 -3.51 18.72 25.41
N LYS A 85 -2.44 18.72 26.22
CA LYS A 85 -2.50 18.27 27.62
C LYS A 85 -2.65 19.50 28.51
N GLY A 86 -3.57 19.42 29.47
CA GLY A 86 -4.12 20.55 30.22
C GLY A 86 -3.11 21.54 30.80
N PHE A 87 -3.42 22.83 30.64
CA PHE A 87 -2.75 23.91 31.35
C PHE A 87 -3.64 24.37 32.52
N ALA A 88 -3.11 24.38 33.73
CA ALA A 88 -3.76 25.00 34.89
C ALA A 88 -3.30 26.46 35.01
N GLY A 89 -4.17 27.41 34.69
CA GLY A 89 -3.96 28.85 34.85
C GLY A 89 -5.27 29.62 34.61
N ASP A 90 -5.39 30.82 35.17
CA ASP A 90 -6.67 31.57 35.25
C ASP A 90 -7.20 32.07 33.89
N GLU A 91 -6.36 32.13 32.85
CA GLU A 91 -6.75 32.40 31.47
C GLU A 91 -5.83 31.66 30.47
N PRO A 92 -6.12 30.41 30.10
CA PRO A 92 -5.34 29.70 29.09
C PRO A 92 -5.65 30.24 27.69
N SER A 93 -4.61 30.59 26.92
CA SER A 93 -4.72 30.92 25.50
C SER A 93 -3.78 30.05 24.66
N ILE A 94 -4.17 29.77 23.42
CA ILE A 94 -3.38 29.02 22.45
C ILE A 94 -3.20 29.92 21.24
N HIS A 95 -1.95 30.04 20.78
CA HIS A 95 -1.59 30.75 19.56
C HIS A 95 -1.09 29.74 18.52
N LEU A 96 -1.87 29.52 17.46
CA LEU A 96 -1.44 28.77 16.28
C LEU A 96 -1.00 29.76 15.21
N HIS A 97 0.27 29.67 14.79
CA HIS A 97 0.77 30.38 13.62
C HIS A 97 0.93 29.40 12.46
N SER A 98 0.34 29.73 11.31
CA SER A 98 0.67 29.10 10.03
C SER A 98 1.12 30.18 9.06
N THR A 99 2.24 29.93 8.37
CA THR A 99 2.75 30.80 7.31
C THR A 99 2.59 30.07 5.98
N LEU A 100 1.84 30.66 5.05
CA LEU A 100 1.74 30.19 3.67
C LEU A 100 2.37 31.22 2.73
N LYS A 101 3.11 30.75 1.74
CA LYS A 101 3.62 31.56 0.62
C LYS A 101 2.94 31.12 -0.68
N GLY A 102 2.33 32.07 -1.36
CA GLY A 102 1.89 31.94 -2.75
C GLY A 102 0.38 31.84 -2.92
N PHE A 103 -0.28 32.98 -3.11
CA PHE A 103 -1.58 33.07 -3.78
C PHE A 103 -1.41 34.02 -4.97
N ALA A 104 -1.83 33.61 -6.16
CA ALA A 104 -1.91 34.48 -7.33
C ALA A 104 -3.39 34.87 -7.53
N GLY A 105 -3.75 36.09 -7.15
CA GLY A 105 -5.08 36.68 -7.33
C GLY A 105 -5.15 38.04 -6.63
N ASP A 106 -5.58 39.08 -7.35
CA ASP A 106 -5.30 40.47 -6.97
C ASP A 106 -6.06 41.03 -5.76
N GLU A 107 -7.11 40.38 -5.24
CA GLU A 107 -7.73 40.78 -3.95
C GLU A 107 -8.36 39.60 -3.22
N SER A 108 -7.61 38.93 -2.34
CA SER A 108 -8.17 37.94 -1.42
C SER A 108 -7.39 37.92 -0.11
N SER A 109 -8.04 38.24 1.00
CA SER A 109 -7.54 37.98 2.35
C SER A 109 -8.45 36.97 3.04
N ILE A 110 -7.86 36.07 3.82
CA ILE A 110 -8.59 35.24 4.79
C ILE A 110 -8.16 35.70 6.18
N HIS A 111 -9.11 36.20 6.96
CA HIS A 111 -8.93 36.49 8.38
C HIS A 111 -9.61 35.39 9.20
N LEU A 112 -8.82 34.58 9.92
CA LEU A 112 -9.32 33.65 10.91
C LEU A 112 -9.35 34.35 12.27
N HIS A 113 -10.54 34.58 12.81
CA HIS A 113 -10.74 35.12 14.15
C HIS A 113 -11.32 34.00 15.03
N SER A 114 -10.57 33.56 16.03
CA SER A 114 -11.05 32.62 17.04
C SER A 114 -11.10 33.32 18.38
N THR A 115 -12.30 33.40 18.95
CA THR A 115 -12.52 33.75 20.35
C THR A 115 -13.26 32.59 20.98
N LEU A 116 -12.64 31.87 21.89
CA LEU A 116 -13.32 30.87 22.70
C LEU A 116 -13.31 31.31 24.16
N LYS A 117 -14.50 31.49 24.72
CA LYS A 117 -14.72 31.65 26.17
C LYS A 117 -15.33 30.38 26.71
N GLY A 118 -14.63 29.79 27.69
CA GLY A 118 -15.15 28.77 28.59
C GLY A 118 -15.37 27.40 27.95
N PHE A 119 -14.46 26.46 28.18
CA PHE A 119 -14.81 25.05 28.18
C PHE A 119 -14.20 24.36 29.40
N ALA A 120 -15.09 23.75 30.18
CA ALA A 120 -14.79 22.84 31.27
C ALA A 120 -15.19 21.43 30.80
N GLY A 121 -14.20 20.55 30.64
CA GLY A 121 -14.39 19.16 30.24
C GLY A 121 -13.04 18.54 29.84
N ASP A 122 -12.77 17.32 30.31
CA ASP A 122 -11.41 16.74 30.33
C ASP A 122 -10.87 16.29 28.96
N GLU A 123 -11.68 16.23 27.90
CA GLU A 123 -11.19 16.02 26.53
C GLU A 123 -12.10 16.76 25.54
N SER A 124 -11.51 17.52 24.61
CA SER A 124 -12.25 18.20 23.55
C SER A 124 -11.46 18.21 22.24
N SER A 125 -12.08 17.70 21.17
CA SER A 125 -11.57 17.71 19.79
C SER A 125 -12.39 18.70 18.94
N ILE A 126 -11.75 19.28 17.92
CA ILE A 126 -12.40 20.14 16.91
C ILE A 126 -12.45 19.37 15.59
N HIS A 127 -13.65 19.11 15.07
CA HIS A 127 -13.84 18.46 13.77
C HIS A 127 -14.09 19.51 12.67
N LEU A 128 -13.19 19.58 11.70
CA LEU A 128 -13.37 20.38 10.48
C LEU A 128 -14.10 19.54 9.43
N HIS A 129 -15.28 19.98 9.00
CA HIS A 129 -16.09 19.28 7.99
C HIS A 129 -15.73 19.79 6.59
N SER A 130 -15.09 18.95 5.78
CA SER A 130 -14.84 19.22 4.36
C SER A 130 -15.95 18.64 3.48
N THR A 131 -16.46 19.45 2.55
CA THR A 131 -17.45 19.06 1.52
C THR A 131 -16.82 18.39 0.29
N LEU A 132 -15.53 18.03 0.33
CA LEU A 132 -14.87 17.36 -0.78
C LEU A 132 -15.55 16.01 -1.10
N ASN A 133 -15.78 15.74 -2.39
CA ASN A 133 -16.40 14.51 -2.87
C ASN A 133 -15.50 13.27 -2.67
N GLY A 134 -14.20 13.47 -2.46
CA GLY A 134 -13.27 12.46 -1.94
C GLY A 134 -12.23 13.10 -1.01
N PHE A 135 -11.62 12.32 -0.12
CA PHE A 135 -10.54 12.75 0.78
C PHE A 135 -9.28 11.90 0.61
N VAL A 136 -8.11 12.53 0.47
CA VAL A 136 -6.81 11.84 0.43
C VAL A 136 -6.16 11.89 1.81
N ILE A 137 -5.61 10.75 2.24
CA ILE A 137 -4.81 10.60 3.45
C ILE A 137 -3.43 10.10 3.00
N GLU A 138 -2.42 10.95 3.13
CA GLU A 138 -1.05 10.64 2.73
C GLU A 138 -0.02 11.06 3.79
N GLU A 139 -0.49 11.46 4.96
CA GLU A 139 0.32 11.95 6.07
C GLU A 139 -0.04 11.22 7.38
N PRO A 140 0.87 11.19 8.36
CA PRO A 140 0.57 10.68 9.70
C PRO A 140 -0.46 11.56 10.42
N GLY A 141 -1.20 10.95 11.34
CA GLY A 141 -2.20 11.65 12.14
C GLY A 141 -3.52 10.89 12.23
N GLU A 142 -4.53 11.53 12.82
CA GLU A 142 -5.84 10.94 13.03
C GLU A 142 -6.90 11.66 12.19
N TYR A 143 -7.79 10.89 11.59
CA TYR A 143 -8.79 11.36 10.64
C TYR A 143 -10.12 10.65 10.89
N GLU A 144 -11.23 11.36 10.78
CA GLU A 144 -12.57 10.78 10.80
C GLU A 144 -13.38 11.28 9.60
N ILE A 145 -13.72 10.37 8.68
CA ILE A 145 -14.40 10.69 7.42
C ILE A 145 -15.63 9.80 7.27
N ASN A 146 -16.82 10.39 7.31
CA ASN A 146 -18.12 9.70 7.14
C ASN A 146 -18.30 8.47 8.04
N GLY A 147 -17.79 8.50 9.28
CA GLY A 147 -17.89 7.37 10.23
C GLY A 147 -16.83 6.29 10.05
N VAL A 148 -15.83 6.53 9.20
CA VAL A 148 -14.58 5.75 9.15
C VAL A 148 -13.52 6.53 9.91
N TYR A 149 -12.90 5.90 10.90
CA TYR A 149 -11.72 6.44 11.58
C TYR A 149 -10.44 5.89 10.93
N VAL A 150 -9.44 6.73 10.75
CA VAL A 150 -8.14 6.36 10.19
C VAL A 150 -7.04 7.00 11.02
N GLN A 151 -6.02 6.21 11.39
CA GLN A 151 -4.81 6.69 12.05
C GLN A 151 -3.57 6.30 11.24
N GLY A 152 -2.79 7.29 10.83
CA GLY A 152 -1.48 7.13 10.19
C GLY A 152 -0.35 7.18 11.21
N ILE A 153 0.41 6.10 11.32
CA ILE A 153 1.52 5.91 12.24
C ILE A 153 2.83 5.86 11.45
N PRO A 154 3.79 6.78 11.67
CA PRO A 154 5.08 6.75 10.97
C PRO A 154 5.84 5.43 11.22
N ALA A 155 6.44 4.90 10.16
CA ALA A 155 7.39 3.79 10.20
C ALA A 155 8.77 4.23 9.70
N LEU A 156 9.69 3.27 9.52
CA LEU A 156 11.02 3.57 9.01
C LEU A 156 10.97 4.14 7.57
N GLY A 157 11.65 5.27 7.36
CA GLY A 157 11.69 5.93 6.05
C GLY A 157 10.47 6.83 5.84
N GLU A 158 9.87 6.76 4.66
CA GLU A 158 8.67 7.53 4.30
C GLU A 158 7.37 6.70 4.44
N VAL A 159 7.47 5.48 4.96
CA VAL A 159 6.33 4.56 5.09
C VAL A 159 5.45 4.96 6.27
N ILE A 160 4.14 4.98 6.04
CA ILE A 160 3.10 5.20 7.04
C ILE A 160 2.27 3.92 7.16
N ILE A 161 2.11 3.43 8.39
CA ILE A 161 1.19 2.35 8.74
C ILE A 161 -0.18 2.97 8.95
N TYR A 162 -1.23 2.44 8.34
CA TYR A 162 -2.59 2.92 8.55
C TYR A 162 -3.45 1.92 9.32
N LEU A 163 -3.99 2.37 10.44
CA LEU A 163 -5.09 1.72 11.14
C LEU A 163 -6.41 2.35 10.63
N ILE A 164 -7.35 1.51 10.21
CA ILE A 164 -8.65 1.92 9.68
C ILE A 164 -9.72 1.21 10.51
N GLU A 165 -10.62 1.98 11.11
CA GLU A 165 -11.74 1.46 11.88
C GLU A 165 -13.05 1.73 11.15
N THR A 166 -13.77 0.66 10.82
CA THR A 166 -15.05 0.72 10.13
C THR A 166 -15.83 -0.58 10.35
N GLU A 167 -17.17 -0.50 10.39
CA GLU A 167 -18.05 -1.66 10.63
C GLU A 167 -17.61 -2.54 11.83
N ASP A 168 -17.25 -1.90 12.95
CA ASP A 168 -16.81 -2.54 14.20
C ASP A 168 -15.57 -3.44 14.05
N MET A 169 -14.71 -3.15 13.07
CA MET A 169 -13.47 -3.88 12.84
C MET A 169 -12.29 -2.92 12.66
N LYS A 170 -11.12 -3.35 13.14
CA LYS A 170 -9.83 -2.67 13.02
C LYS A 170 -8.97 -3.33 11.95
N ILE A 171 -8.65 -2.59 10.89
CA ILE A 171 -7.85 -3.05 9.76
C ILE A 171 -6.51 -2.31 9.76
N CYS A 172 -5.40 -3.04 9.79
CA CYS A 172 -4.06 -2.48 9.73
C CYS A 172 -3.45 -2.74 8.33
N HIS A 173 -3.10 -1.67 7.62
CA HIS A 173 -2.31 -1.69 6.40
C HIS A 173 -0.88 -1.27 6.69
N LEU A 174 0.06 -2.21 6.54
CA LEU A 174 1.48 -1.95 6.86
C LEU A 174 2.25 -1.20 5.77
N GLY A 175 1.63 -0.93 4.60
CA GLY A 175 2.36 -0.37 3.45
C GLY A 175 3.60 -1.21 3.09
N ASP A 176 4.68 -0.53 2.75
CA ASP A 176 5.99 -1.15 2.45
C ASP A 176 6.88 -1.32 3.68
N PHE A 177 6.31 -1.88 4.75
CA PHE A 177 7.02 -2.07 6.00
C PHE A 177 8.35 -2.83 5.81
N GLY A 178 9.45 -2.17 6.20
CA GLY A 178 10.83 -2.65 5.99
C GLY A 178 11.69 -2.71 7.26
N GLN A 179 11.14 -2.41 8.43
CA GLN A 179 11.86 -2.49 9.71
C GLN A 179 11.78 -3.91 10.32
N LYS A 180 12.71 -4.22 11.24
CA LYS A 180 12.86 -5.58 11.81
C LYS A 180 11.79 -5.97 12.83
N GLU A 181 11.14 -4.99 13.43
CA GLU A 181 10.12 -5.12 14.47
C GLU A 181 9.35 -3.80 14.59
N LEU A 182 8.11 -3.87 15.06
CA LEU A 182 7.38 -2.69 15.52
C LEU A 182 7.96 -2.19 16.85
N SER A 183 8.06 -0.87 17.01
CA SER A 183 8.45 -0.28 18.28
C SER A 183 7.33 -0.42 19.32
N PRO A 184 7.63 -0.31 20.63
CA PRO A 184 6.62 -0.30 21.67
C PRO A 184 5.56 0.78 21.46
N GLU A 185 5.96 1.96 21.00
CA GLU A 185 5.05 3.09 20.72
C GLU A 185 4.12 2.80 19.55
N GLN A 186 4.64 2.18 18.48
CA GLN A 186 3.82 1.75 17.35
C GLN A 186 2.81 0.68 17.76
N LEU A 187 3.20 -0.27 18.61
CA LEU A 187 2.31 -1.31 19.12
C LEU A 187 1.22 -0.73 20.02
N ASP A 188 1.56 0.23 20.88
CA ASP A 188 0.60 0.92 21.75
C ASP A 188 -0.43 1.70 20.93
N GLN A 189 0.00 2.40 19.88
CA GLN A 189 -0.90 3.12 18.97
C GLN A 189 -1.80 2.18 18.16
N LEU A 190 -1.28 1.04 17.69
CA LEU A 190 -2.06 0.07 16.92
C LEU A 190 -3.14 -0.62 17.77
N GLY A 191 -2.80 -0.98 19.01
CA GLY A 191 -3.68 -1.77 19.88
C GLY A 191 -4.08 -3.12 19.25
N ASP A 192 -5.29 -3.57 19.56
CA ASP A 192 -5.84 -4.81 19.01
C ASP A 192 -6.18 -4.66 17.52
N ILE A 193 -5.76 -5.62 16.68
CA ILE A 193 -6.02 -5.62 15.24
C ILE A 193 -6.86 -6.83 14.84
N ASP A 194 -7.95 -6.59 14.09
CA ASP A 194 -8.78 -7.68 13.56
C ASP A 194 -8.22 -8.24 12.26
N ILE A 195 -7.85 -7.35 11.33
CA ILE A 195 -7.37 -7.72 9.99
C ILE A 195 -6.04 -7.03 9.73
N LEU A 196 -4.98 -7.81 9.49
CA LEU A 196 -3.66 -7.31 9.15
C LEU A 196 -3.34 -7.56 7.68
N MET A 197 -3.00 -6.50 6.94
CA MET A 197 -2.43 -6.59 5.59
C MET A 197 -0.90 -6.43 5.70
N VAL A 198 -0.16 -7.47 5.34
CA VAL A 198 1.29 -7.57 5.63
C VAL A 198 2.11 -7.87 4.37
N PRO A 199 3.16 -7.08 4.05
CA PRO A 199 4.00 -7.38 2.90
C PRO A 199 4.86 -8.62 3.17
N ILE A 200 5.03 -9.46 2.16
CA ILE A 200 5.83 -10.69 2.24
C ILE A 200 6.83 -10.84 1.09
N GLY A 201 7.07 -9.77 0.34
CA GLY A 201 7.85 -9.79 -0.90
C GLY A 201 9.35 -10.00 -0.70
N GLY A 202 9.91 -9.58 0.44
CA GLY A 202 11.34 -9.72 0.78
C GLY A 202 12.30 -8.84 -0.02
N VAL A 203 11.83 -8.11 -1.02
CA VAL A 203 12.60 -7.13 -1.82
C VAL A 203 12.04 -5.75 -1.54
N GLY A 204 12.82 -4.88 -0.88
CA GLY A 204 12.35 -3.56 -0.45
C GLY A 204 11.41 -3.57 0.77
N THR A 205 10.87 -4.74 1.12
CA THR A 205 9.99 -4.99 2.27
C THR A 205 10.48 -6.18 3.07
N ILE A 206 9.82 -6.49 4.19
CA ILE A 206 10.08 -7.72 4.97
C ILE A 206 9.80 -9.00 4.16
N ASP A 207 10.52 -10.07 4.50
CA ASP A 207 10.31 -11.41 3.95
C ASP A 207 9.31 -12.23 4.80
N ALA A 208 9.04 -13.48 4.41
CA ALA A 208 8.15 -14.39 5.13
C ALA A 208 8.46 -14.51 6.63
N LYS A 209 9.74 -14.52 7.02
CA LYS A 209 10.16 -14.64 8.42
C LYS A 209 9.94 -13.34 9.17
N GLY A 210 10.28 -12.21 8.55
CA GLY A 210 9.99 -10.89 9.08
C GLY A 210 8.48 -10.72 9.31
N ALA A 211 7.67 -11.08 8.32
CA ALA A 211 6.21 -11.02 8.42
C ALA A 211 5.67 -11.89 9.58
N SER A 212 6.16 -13.12 9.74
CA SER A 212 5.77 -13.99 10.86
C SER A 212 6.10 -13.35 12.22
N LYS A 213 7.26 -12.69 12.35
CA LYS A 213 7.63 -11.94 13.55
C LYS A 213 6.67 -10.78 13.82
N ILE A 214 6.34 -9.98 12.81
CA ILE A 214 5.40 -8.86 12.95
C ILE A 214 3.99 -9.35 13.33
N ILE A 215 3.51 -10.41 12.68
CA ILE A 215 2.22 -11.05 13.03
C ILE A 215 2.22 -11.50 14.49
N SER A 216 3.35 -12.00 15.00
CA SER A 216 3.47 -12.42 16.40
C SER A 216 3.53 -11.23 17.39
N GLN A 217 3.93 -10.03 16.95
CA GLN A 217 3.88 -8.82 17.78
C GLN A 217 2.48 -8.22 17.86
N ILE A 218 1.71 -8.32 16.76
CA ILE A 218 0.37 -7.74 16.64
C ILE A 218 -0.73 -8.72 17.12
N GLU A 219 -0.52 -10.02 16.97
CA GLU A 219 -1.49 -11.08 17.24
C GLU A 219 -2.89 -10.85 16.59
N PRO A 220 -2.96 -10.55 15.28
CA PRO A 220 -4.23 -10.22 14.63
C PRO A 220 -5.14 -11.45 14.50
N LYS A 221 -6.45 -11.23 14.41
CA LYS A 221 -7.40 -12.34 14.17
C LYS A 221 -7.25 -12.91 12.75
N LEU A 222 -7.06 -12.05 11.76
CA LEU A 222 -6.97 -12.42 10.35
C LEU A 222 -5.77 -11.75 9.68
N VAL A 223 -5.08 -12.47 8.81
CA VAL A 223 -3.91 -11.99 8.07
C VAL A 223 -4.15 -12.12 6.57
N ILE A 224 -3.88 -11.05 5.82
CA ILE A 224 -3.87 -11.00 4.36
C ILE A 224 -2.43 -10.67 3.92
N PRO A 225 -1.67 -11.65 3.38
CA PRO A 225 -0.36 -11.35 2.82
C PRO A 225 -0.52 -10.50 1.55
N MET A 226 0.45 -9.61 1.31
CA MET A 226 0.50 -8.72 0.14
C MET A 226 1.95 -8.55 -0.36
N ARG A 227 2.16 -7.74 -1.41
CA ARG A 227 3.48 -7.47 -2.01
C ARG A 227 4.27 -8.73 -2.45
N TYR A 228 3.61 -9.86 -2.67
CA TYR A 228 4.21 -10.99 -3.37
C TYR A 228 3.97 -10.89 -4.88
N GLN A 229 4.95 -11.32 -5.67
CA GLN A 229 4.86 -11.28 -7.12
C GLN A 229 3.93 -12.39 -7.63
N ILE A 230 2.98 -12.02 -8.48
CA ILE A 230 2.11 -13.00 -9.14
C ILE A 230 2.86 -13.60 -10.35
N PRO A 231 2.87 -14.94 -10.54
CA PRO A 231 3.60 -15.60 -11.63
C PRO A 231 3.33 -15.04 -13.04
N GLU A 232 2.14 -14.48 -13.28
CA GLU A 232 1.78 -13.85 -14.55
C GLU A 232 2.51 -12.52 -14.81
N GLN A 233 2.74 -11.70 -13.78
CA GLN A 233 3.52 -10.47 -13.88
C GLN A 233 4.96 -10.78 -14.29
N GLN A 234 5.56 -11.79 -13.66
CA GLN A 234 6.93 -12.24 -13.95
C GLN A 234 7.03 -12.76 -15.39
N ARG A 235 6.07 -13.59 -15.82
CA ARG A 235 6.02 -14.08 -17.21
C ARG A 235 5.92 -12.96 -18.23
N ARG A 236 5.13 -11.90 -17.97
CA ARG A 236 4.98 -10.76 -18.89
C ARG A 236 6.22 -9.88 -18.98
N VAL A 237 6.86 -9.59 -17.85
CA VAL A 237 8.13 -8.84 -17.82
C VAL A 237 9.23 -9.62 -18.53
N GLU A 238 9.30 -10.93 -18.30
CA GLU A 238 10.28 -11.81 -18.94
C GLU A 238 10.04 -11.94 -20.46
N MET A 239 8.79 -12.09 -20.90
CA MET A 239 8.44 -12.06 -22.33
C MET A 239 8.82 -10.74 -23.00
N LYS A 240 8.56 -9.59 -22.35
CA LYS A 240 8.97 -8.27 -22.88
C LYS A 240 10.49 -8.15 -22.99
N ARG A 241 11.25 -8.65 -22.02
CA ARG A 241 12.73 -8.66 -22.05
C ARG A 241 13.29 -9.57 -23.13
N GLN A 242 12.68 -10.73 -23.37
CA GLN A 242 13.08 -11.64 -24.43
C GLN A 242 12.81 -11.06 -25.82
N LEU A 243 11.72 -10.30 -25.99
CA LEU A 243 11.37 -9.66 -27.25
C LEU A 243 12.31 -8.49 -27.63
N HIS A 244 12.88 -7.79 -26.64
CA HIS A 244 13.78 -6.65 -26.85
C HIS A 244 15.26 -6.99 -26.74
N ARG A 245 15.63 -8.28 -26.64
CA ARG A 245 17.03 -8.68 -26.67
C ARG A 245 17.54 -8.47 -28.10
N PRO A 246 18.52 -7.59 -28.36
CA PRO A 246 19.09 -7.47 -29.68
C PRO A 246 19.70 -8.82 -30.08
N PRO A 247 19.52 -9.27 -31.33
CA PRO A 247 20.14 -10.51 -31.78
C PRO A 247 21.65 -10.37 -31.57
N GLU A 248 22.26 -11.33 -30.88
CA GLU A 248 23.70 -11.37 -30.68
C GLU A 248 24.36 -11.44 -32.07
N LEU A 249 24.81 -10.28 -32.57
CA LEU A 249 25.66 -10.17 -33.74
C LEU A 249 26.99 -10.83 -33.37
N LYS A 250 27.12 -12.11 -33.70
CA LYS A 250 28.43 -12.76 -33.78
C LYS A 250 29.23 -12.07 -34.88
N LEU A 251 29.95 -11.00 -34.54
CA LEU A 251 31.02 -10.48 -35.37
C LEU A 251 32.07 -11.60 -35.49
N LYS A 252 32.08 -12.30 -36.62
CA LYS A 252 33.27 -13.02 -37.05
C LYS A 252 34.24 -11.98 -37.58
N LEU A 253 35.26 -11.68 -36.78
CA LEU A 253 36.47 -11.03 -37.26
C LEU A 253 37.24 -12.06 -38.08
N ASP A 254 37.07 -12.03 -39.40
CA ASP A 254 37.92 -12.78 -40.32
C ASP A 254 39.24 -12.04 -40.49
N HIS A 255 40.32 -12.58 -39.91
CA HIS A 255 41.68 -12.19 -40.27
C HIS A 255 42.15 -13.08 -41.43
N PRO A 256 42.60 -12.50 -42.57
CA PRO A 256 43.33 -13.26 -43.57
C PRO A 256 44.80 -13.31 -43.15
N SER A 257 45.29 -14.51 -42.86
CA SER A 257 46.72 -14.79 -42.91
C SER A 257 46.92 -16.02 -43.78
N ASP A 258 47.81 -15.85 -44.74
CA ASP A 258 48.14 -16.75 -45.83
C ASP A 258 48.60 -18.14 -45.38
N SER A 259 48.33 -19.14 -46.21
CA SER A 259 49.31 -20.11 -46.76
C SER A 259 48.74 -21.52 -46.97
N GLU A 260 49.36 -22.16 -47.95
CA GLU A 260 49.02 -23.35 -48.71
C GLU A 260 48.82 -24.66 -47.90
N GLY A 261 48.19 -25.65 -48.55
CA GLY A 261 48.43 -27.06 -48.24
C GLY A 261 47.18 -27.91 -48.07
N GLY A 262 46.89 -28.73 -49.09
CA GLY A 262 45.76 -29.65 -49.07
C GLY A 262 45.86 -30.75 -48.01
N ARG A 263 44.70 -31.14 -47.46
CA ARG A 263 44.31 -32.53 -47.14
C ARG A 263 42.86 -32.55 -46.65
N ARG A 264 42.00 -33.28 -47.37
CA ARG A 264 40.64 -33.63 -46.92
C ARG A 264 40.73 -34.52 -45.67
N SER A 265 40.32 -33.99 -44.53
CA SER A 265 40.06 -34.77 -43.32
C SER A 265 38.61 -34.55 -42.90
N LYS A 266 37.84 -35.64 -42.79
CA LYS A 266 36.44 -35.66 -42.35
C LYS A 266 36.32 -34.98 -40.97
N LYS A 267 35.66 -33.82 -40.89
CA LYS A 267 35.22 -33.25 -39.61
C LYS A 267 33.93 -33.98 -39.19
N GLN A 268 34.02 -34.74 -38.09
CA GLN A 268 32.86 -35.19 -37.34
C GLN A 268 32.03 -33.96 -36.95
N VAL A 269 30.74 -34.01 -37.27
CA VAL A 269 29.74 -33.09 -36.76
C VAL A 269 29.56 -33.44 -35.30
N SER A 270 30.16 -32.67 -34.39
CA SER A 270 29.81 -32.71 -32.98
C SER A 270 28.38 -32.17 -32.85
N SER A 271 27.50 -33.00 -32.31
CA SER A 271 26.12 -32.68 -31.96
C SER A 271 26.03 -31.37 -31.17
N PRO A 272 24.96 -30.57 -31.33
CA PRO A 272 24.75 -29.41 -30.48
C PRO A 272 24.66 -29.89 -29.02
N VAL A 273 25.57 -29.42 -28.18
CA VAL A 273 25.45 -29.57 -26.73
C VAL A 273 24.18 -28.82 -26.34
N SER A 274 23.14 -29.57 -25.95
CA SER A 274 21.93 -29.00 -25.36
C SER A 274 22.34 -28.18 -24.15
N PRO A 275 21.93 -26.91 -24.03
CA PRO A 275 22.15 -26.18 -22.79
C PRO A 275 21.30 -26.88 -21.73
N SER A 276 21.96 -27.55 -20.77
CA SER A 276 21.28 -28.04 -19.59
C SER A 276 20.66 -26.82 -18.90
N ALA A 277 19.34 -26.70 -18.98
CA ALA A 277 18.61 -25.72 -18.21
C ALA A 277 18.95 -25.95 -16.74
N ARG A 278 19.78 -25.07 -16.16
CA ARG A 278 19.81 -24.91 -14.71
C ARG A 278 18.39 -24.47 -14.36
N GLN A 279 17.61 -25.42 -13.84
CA GLN A 279 16.31 -25.16 -13.29
C GLN A 279 16.55 -24.35 -12.01
N THR A 280 16.68 -23.04 -12.14
CA THR A 280 16.67 -22.13 -11.01
C THR A 280 15.34 -22.34 -10.30
N LYS A 281 15.36 -22.96 -9.11
CA LYS A 281 14.19 -23.06 -8.23
C LYS A 281 13.61 -21.65 -8.12
N PHE A 282 12.39 -21.50 -8.58
CA PHE A 282 11.67 -20.25 -8.55
C PHE A 282 11.44 -19.86 -7.09
N PHE A 283 11.73 -18.61 -6.72
CA PHE A 283 11.43 -18.08 -5.39
C PHE A 283 9.97 -17.64 -5.38
N ASP A 284 9.11 -18.36 -4.66
CA ASP A 284 7.72 -17.96 -4.42
C ASP A 284 7.58 -17.46 -2.97
N PRO A 285 7.51 -16.13 -2.76
CA PRO A 285 7.38 -15.56 -1.42
C PRO A 285 6.12 -16.02 -0.69
N LEU A 286 5.02 -16.26 -1.43
CA LEU A 286 3.76 -16.73 -0.86
C LEU A 286 3.90 -18.16 -0.35
N GLU A 287 4.48 -19.07 -1.14
CA GLU A 287 4.73 -20.45 -0.70
C GLU A 287 5.59 -20.49 0.57
N GLN A 288 6.64 -19.66 0.63
CA GLN A 288 7.49 -19.56 1.81
C GLN A 288 6.74 -19.03 3.03
N PHE A 289 5.94 -17.98 2.86
CA PHE A 289 5.12 -17.40 3.93
C PHE A 289 4.10 -18.41 4.47
N LEU A 290 3.36 -19.09 3.58
CA LEU A 290 2.39 -20.10 3.96
C LEU A 290 3.03 -21.26 4.73
N LYS A 291 4.23 -21.68 4.33
CA LYS A 291 5.00 -22.70 5.06
C LYS A 291 5.45 -22.21 6.43
N GLU A 292 5.96 -20.98 6.53
CA GLU A 292 6.40 -20.37 7.79
C GLU A 292 5.23 -20.29 8.78
N MET A 293 4.04 -19.93 8.29
CA MET A 293 2.82 -19.85 9.09
C MET A 293 2.13 -21.21 9.32
N GLY A 294 2.75 -22.33 8.90
CA GLY A 294 2.20 -23.67 9.10
C GLY A 294 0.91 -23.98 8.33
N SER A 295 0.60 -23.20 7.30
CA SER A 295 -0.62 -23.29 6.48
C SER A 295 -0.29 -23.43 5.00
N PRO A 296 0.37 -24.52 4.56
CA PRO A 296 1.03 -24.62 3.25
C PRO A 296 0.08 -24.67 2.04
N ALA A 297 -1.23 -24.82 2.25
CA ALA A 297 -2.22 -24.92 1.19
C ALA A 297 -3.46 -24.08 1.53
N ILE A 298 -3.53 -22.89 0.94
CA ILE A 298 -4.69 -22.00 1.03
C ILE A 298 -5.08 -21.65 -0.41
N GLU A 299 -6.35 -21.87 -0.75
CA GLU A 299 -6.87 -21.48 -2.07
C GLU A 299 -7.07 -19.97 -2.14
N PRO A 300 -6.49 -19.28 -3.14
CA PRO A 300 -6.73 -17.86 -3.36
C PRO A 300 -8.21 -17.56 -3.67
N GLN A 301 -8.69 -16.43 -3.18
CA GLN A 301 -10.04 -15.94 -3.45
C GLN A 301 -10.03 -14.55 -4.06
N LYS A 302 -11.00 -14.25 -4.92
CA LYS A 302 -11.11 -12.95 -5.62
C LYS A 302 -11.37 -11.77 -4.70
N LYS A 303 -12.04 -12.02 -3.58
CA LYS A 303 -12.45 -11.02 -2.61
C LYS A 303 -12.83 -11.70 -1.30
N LEU A 304 -12.63 -11.00 -0.20
CA LEU A 304 -13.09 -11.39 1.11
C LEU A 304 -14.35 -10.59 1.46
N LYS A 305 -15.45 -11.26 1.77
CA LYS A 305 -16.62 -10.63 2.39
C LYS A 305 -16.64 -11.02 3.86
N ILE A 306 -16.67 -10.02 4.74
CA ILE A 306 -16.53 -10.27 6.18
C ILE A 306 -17.33 -9.27 7.01
N LYS A 307 -17.84 -9.73 8.16
CA LYS A 307 -18.41 -8.92 9.24
C LYS A 307 -17.64 -9.22 10.53
N SER A 308 -17.77 -8.36 11.52
CA SER A 308 -17.19 -8.56 12.86
C SER A 308 -17.57 -9.92 13.48
N SER A 309 -18.78 -10.41 13.22
CA SER A 309 -19.26 -11.73 13.67
C SER A 309 -18.54 -12.93 13.05
N ASP A 310 -17.92 -12.73 11.89
CA ASP A 310 -17.28 -13.78 11.10
C ASP A 310 -15.77 -13.91 11.43
N LEU A 311 -15.23 -13.00 12.23
CA LEU A 311 -13.83 -13.01 12.65
C LEU A 311 -13.50 -14.26 13.48
N PRO A 312 -12.33 -14.89 13.25
CA PRO A 312 -11.92 -16.05 14.02
C PRO A 312 -11.66 -15.65 15.48
N LYS A 313 -12.03 -16.55 16.41
CA LYS A 313 -11.98 -16.29 17.85
C LYS A 313 -10.78 -16.90 18.57
N GLU A 314 -10.22 -17.98 18.03
CA GLU A 314 -9.25 -18.81 18.76
C GLU A 314 -7.86 -18.83 18.11
N LYS A 315 -7.80 -18.70 16.78
CA LYS A 315 -6.56 -18.84 16.02
C LYS A 315 -6.54 -17.83 14.89
N ILE A 316 -5.34 -17.36 14.56
CA ILE A 316 -5.09 -16.52 13.41
C ILE A 316 -5.51 -17.27 12.15
N GLN A 317 -6.35 -16.63 11.32
CA GLN A 317 -6.72 -17.14 10.01
C GLN A 317 -5.95 -16.40 8.91
N ILE A 318 -5.38 -17.14 7.96
CA ILE A 318 -4.72 -16.55 6.80
C ILE A 318 -5.69 -16.60 5.61
N ILE A 319 -5.86 -15.47 4.95
CA ILE A 319 -6.66 -15.32 3.74
C ILE A 319 -5.75 -14.90 2.59
N VAL A 320 -5.65 -15.73 1.56
CA VAL A 320 -4.93 -15.40 0.32
C VAL A 320 -5.93 -14.82 -0.68
N LEU A 321 -5.66 -13.61 -1.17
CA LEU A 321 -6.44 -12.99 -2.24
C LEU A 321 -5.70 -13.13 -3.58
N GLU A 322 -6.44 -13.31 -4.67
CA GLU A 322 -5.90 -13.18 -6.03
C GLU A 322 -6.19 -11.77 -6.58
N PRO A 323 -5.30 -11.20 -7.40
CA PRO A 323 -5.52 -9.89 -8.01
C PRO A 323 -6.79 -9.90 -8.87
N SER A 324 -7.68 -8.94 -8.63
CA SER A 324 -8.90 -8.73 -9.43
C SER A 324 -8.66 -8.12 -10.80
#